data_AF-A0A067GGN4-F1
#
_entry.id   AF-A0A067GGN4-F1
#
_cell.length_a   1.000
_cell.length_b   1.000
_cell.length_c   1.000
_cell.angle_alpha   90.00
_cell.angle_beta   90.00
_cell.angle_gamma   90.00
#
_symmetry.space_group_name_H-M   'P 1'
#
loop_
_entity.id
_entity.type
_entity.pdbx_description
1 polymer ?
#
loop_
_entity_poly.entity_id
_entity_poly.type
_entity_poly.pdbx_seq_one_letter_code
_entity_poly.pdbx_strand_id
1 'polypeptide(L)'
;MADVVSDYDCAVIDEIQMLGCKTRGFSFTRALLGICANELHLCGDPAAVPLIQQILQVTGDDVKVQSYERLSPLVPLNVPLGSFSNIQTGDCIVTFSRHAIYRLKKAIESRGKHLCSIVYGSLPPETRTRQ
;
A
#
# COMPACT_ATOMS: atom_id res chain seq x y z
N MET A 1 -16.43 -4.19 7.92
CA MET A 1 -15.38 -4.34 8.96
C MET A 1 -15.17 -5.83 9.17
N ALA A 2 -13.99 -6.26 9.63
CA ALA A 2 -13.75 -7.66 9.92
C ALA A 2 -14.79 -8.21 10.91
N ASP A 3 -15.26 -9.42 10.69
CA ASP A 3 -16.04 -10.15 11.69
C ASP A 3 -15.11 -10.57 12.83
N VAL A 4 -15.59 -10.40 14.06
CA VAL A 4 -14.85 -10.63 15.32
C VAL A 4 -15.66 -11.54 16.26
N VAL A 5 -16.73 -12.14 15.74
CA VAL A 5 -17.63 -13.03 16.50
C VAL A 5 -17.49 -14.46 16.01
N SER A 6 -17.23 -14.65 14.72
CA SER A 6 -16.96 -15.98 14.16
C SER A 6 -15.56 -16.47 14.52
N ASP A 7 -15.45 -17.77 14.78
CA ASP A 7 -14.19 -18.46 14.98
C ASP A 7 -13.53 -18.80 13.64
N TYR A 8 -12.22 -18.61 13.56
CA TYR A 8 -11.38 -18.93 12.41
C TYR A 8 -10.16 -19.76 12.83
N ASP A 9 -9.71 -20.68 11.97
CA ASP A 9 -8.42 -21.34 12.19
C ASP A 9 -7.26 -20.37 11.91
N CYS A 10 -7.39 -19.54 10.88
CA CYS A 10 -6.36 -18.62 10.43
C CYS A 10 -6.99 -17.33 9.88
N ALA A 11 -6.37 -16.19 10.16
CA ALA A 11 -6.75 -14.89 9.59
C ALA A 11 -5.52 -14.08 9.16
N VAL A 12 -5.72 -13.15 8.23
CA VAL A 12 -4.67 -12.26 7.71
C VAL A 12 -5.12 -10.82 7.80
N ILE A 13 -4.28 -9.96 8.37
CA ILE A 13 -4.42 -8.51 8.31
C ILE A 13 -3.29 -7.97 7.45
N ASP A 14 -3.64 -7.49 6.26
CA ASP A 14 -2.70 -6.86 5.34
C ASP A 14 -2.54 -5.36 5.64
N GLU A 15 -1.37 -4.80 5.33
CA GLU A 15 -1.00 -3.41 5.58
C GLU A 15 -1.17 -2.97 7.05
N ILE A 16 -0.74 -3.79 8.02
CA ILE A 16 -0.99 -3.58 9.46
C ILE A 16 -0.53 -2.21 9.97
N GLN A 17 0.51 -1.60 9.37
CA GLN A 17 0.98 -0.25 9.72
C GLN A 17 -0.11 0.82 9.59
N MET A 18 -1.19 0.54 8.86
CA MET A 18 -2.39 1.36 8.79
C MET A 18 -3.08 1.54 10.16
N LEU A 19 -2.71 0.78 11.21
CA LEU A 19 -3.14 1.06 12.58
C LEU A 19 -2.76 2.48 13.05
N GLY A 20 -1.66 3.05 12.52
CA GLY A 20 -1.24 4.42 12.81
C GLY A 20 -2.08 5.50 12.09
N CYS A 21 -3.03 5.11 11.24
CA CYS A 21 -3.86 6.05 10.49
C CYS A 21 -4.88 6.74 11.42
N LYS A 22 -4.83 8.06 11.52
CA LYS A 22 -5.74 8.86 12.38
C LYS A 22 -7.23 8.65 12.11
N THR A 23 -7.61 8.34 10.87
CA THR A 23 -9.02 8.22 10.46
C THR A 23 -9.49 6.78 10.33
N ARG A 24 -8.59 5.83 10.02
CA ARG A 24 -8.94 4.42 9.74
C ARG A 24 -8.28 3.41 10.67
N GLY A 25 -7.32 3.83 11.48
CA GLY A 25 -6.51 2.95 12.33
C GLY A 25 -7.35 2.13 13.31
N PHE A 26 -8.45 2.70 13.81
CA PHE A 26 -9.38 2.00 14.71
C PHE A 26 -9.91 0.68 14.12
N SER A 27 -10.05 0.57 12.79
CA SER A 27 -10.50 -0.65 12.14
C SER A 27 -9.45 -1.76 12.23
N PHE A 28 -8.16 -1.40 12.18
CA PHE A 28 -7.03 -2.33 12.33
C PHE A 28 -6.84 -2.74 13.78
N THR A 29 -6.95 -1.80 14.72
CA THR A 29 -6.89 -2.11 16.16
C THR A 29 -8.02 -3.07 16.56
N ARG A 30 -9.25 -2.86 16.04
CA ARG A 30 -10.37 -3.78 16.29
C ARG A 30 -10.13 -5.16 15.68
N ALA A 31 -9.53 -5.25 14.50
CA ALA A 31 -9.20 -6.52 13.87
C ALA A 31 -8.10 -7.26 14.66
N LEU A 32 -7.02 -6.56 15.00
CA LEU A 32 -5.87 -7.11 15.74
C LEU A 32 -6.26 -7.71 17.09
N LEU A 33 -7.11 -7.00 17.85
CA LEU A 33 -7.50 -7.42 19.21
C LEU A 33 -8.78 -8.27 19.25
N GLY A 34 -9.53 -8.34 18.15
CA GLY A 34 -10.89 -8.87 18.16
C GLY A 34 -11.10 -10.10 17.29
N ILE A 35 -10.25 -10.35 16.29
CA ILE A 35 -10.43 -11.53 15.45
C ILE A 35 -10.17 -12.79 16.27
N CYS A 36 -11.19 -13.65 16.38
CA CYS A 36 -11.11 -14.96 17.00
C CYS A 36 -10.42 -15.93 16.03
N ALA A 37 -9.08 -15.93 15.98
CA ALA A 37 -8.30 -16.84 15.17
C ALA A 37 -7.23 -17.57 15.99
N ASN A 38 -7.03 -18.86 15.71
CA ASN A 38 -5.92 -19.62 16.34
C ASN A 38 -4.55 -19.10 15.88
N GLU A 39 -4.43 -18.69 14.61
CA GLU A 39 -3.24 -18.04 14.06
C GLU A 39 -3.62 -16.75 13.30
N LEU A 40 -3.01 -15.63 13.67
CA LEU A 40 -3.24 -14.33 13.03
C LEU A 40 -1.96 -13.84 12.35
N HIS A 41 -1.95 -13.82 11.02
CA HIS A 41 -0.83 -13.29 10.24
C HIS A 41 -0.99 -11.79 10.01
N LEU A 42 0.09 -11.06 10.31
CA LEU A 42 0.16 -9.62 10.07
C LEU A 42 1.18 -9.36 8.97
N CYS A 43 0.74 -8.72 7.89
CA CYS A 43 1.61 -8.28 6.79
C CYS A 43 1.73 -6.76 6.83
N GLY A 44 2.95 -6.22 6.73
CA GLY A 44 3.13 -4.77 6.66
C GLY A 44 4.56 -4.31 6.93
N ASP A 45 4.69 -3.02 7.19
CA ASP A 45 5.97 -2.34 7.36
C ASP A 45 6.66 -2.70 8.69
N PRO A 46 7.98 -2.97 8.71
CA PRO A 46 8.72 -3.30 9.94
C PRO A 46 8.64 -2.22 11.02
N ALA A 47 8.38 -0.95 10.67
CA ALA A 47 8.18 0.12 11.63
C ALA A 47 6.96 -0.09 12.55
N ALA A 48 6.00 -0.93 12.15
CA ALA A 48 4.86 -1.28 12.99
C ALA A 48 5.20 -2.31 14.08
N VAL A 49 6.27 -3.10 13.92
CA VAL A 49 6.60 -4.23 14.81
C VAL A 49 6.71 -3.83 16.28
N PRO A 50 7.43 -2.76 16.68
CA PRO A 50 7.55 -2.40 18.09
C PRO A 50 6.20 -2.07 18.74
N LEU A 51 5.31 -1.41 18.00
CA LEU A 51 3.98 -1.06 18.48
C LEU A 51 3.10 -2.31 18.62
N ILE A 52 3.15 -3.22 17.65
CA ILE A 52 2.40 -4.47 17.69
C ILE A 52 2.85 -5.34 18.87
N GLN A 53 4.17 -5.48 19.09
CA GLN A 53 4.70 -6.23 20.22
C GLN A 53 4.25 -5.65 21.57
N GLN A 54 4.23 -4.32 21.72
CA GLN A 54 3.73 -3.66 22.93
C GLN A 54 2.23 -3.92 23.17
N ILE A 55 1.42 -3.93 22.11
CA ILE A 55 -0.01 -4.21 22.21
C ILE A 55 -0.24 -5.67 22.64
N LEU A 56 0.43 -6.61 21.97
CA LEU A 56 0.25 -8.05 22.20
C LEU A 56 0.90 -8.54 23.51
N GLN A 57 1.85 -7.78 24.06
CA GLN A 57 2.38 -8.05 25.41
C GLN A 57 1.28 -7.99 26.49
N VAL A 58 0.25 -7.17 26.30
CA VAL A 58 -0.86 -7.03 27.26
C VAL A 58 -1.84 -8.20 27.17
N THR A 59 -2.02 -8.76 25.98
CA THR A 59 -2.92 -9.90 25.74
C THR A 59 -2.24 -11.25 26.04
N GLY A 60 -0.91 -11.28 26.07
CA GLY A 60 -0.13 -12.49 26.35
C GLY A 60 -0.02 -13.42 25.15
N ASP A 61 -0.29 -12.93 23.94
CA ASP A 61 -0.14 -13.68 22.69
C ASP A 61 1.33 -13.94 22.36
N ASP A 62 1.60 -15.07 21.69
CA ASP A 62 2.93 -15.35 21.14
C ASP A 62 3.15 -14.59 19.82
N VAL A 63 4.30 -13.91 19.69
CA VAL A 63 4.60 -13.05 18.54
C VAL A 63 5.87 -13.52 17.85
N LYS A 64 5.70 -14.07 16.64
CA LYS A 64 6.80 -14.46 15.77
C LYS A 64 6.98 -13.44 14.65
N VAL A 65 8.11 -12.74 14.67
CA VAL A 65 8.47 -11.78 13.60
C VAL A 65 9.24 -12.51 12.51
N GLN A 66 8.72 -12.47 11.28
CA GLN A 66 9.39 -12.97 10.09
C GLN A 66 9.71 -11.81 9.15
N SER A 67 11.00 -11.56 8.92
CA SER A 67 11.46 -10.51 8.03
C SER A 67 11.65 -11.03 6.61
N TYR A 68 11.23 -10.25 5.63
CA TYR A 68 11.37 -10.55 4.20
C TYR A 68 12.12 -9.43 3.51
N GLU A 69 13.01 -9.79 2.60
CA GLU A 69 13.74 -8.85 1.74
C GLU A 69 13.01 -8.63 0.41
N ARG A 70 13.31 -7.53 -0.27
CA ARG A 70 12.72 -7.27 -1.60
C ARG A 70 13.10 -8.39 -2.56
N LEU A 71 12.10 -8.91 -3.29
CA LEU A 71 12.32 -9.92 -4.35
C LEU A 71 13.24 -9.42 -5.47
N SER A 72 13.34 -8.10 -5.66
CA SER A 72 14.26 -7.48 -6.61
C SER A 72 14.85 -6.20 -6.01
N PRO A 73 16.10 -5.85 -6.32
CA PRO A 73 16.73 -4.64 -5.79
C PRO A 73 16.03 -3.37 -6.29
N LEU A 74 16.03 -2.31 -5.48
CA LEU A 74 15.66 -0.96 -5.90
C LEU A 74 16.94 -0.15 -6.05
N VAL A 75 17.23 0.34 -7.25
CA VAL A 75 18.41 1.19 -7.49
C VAL A 75 17.93 2.56 -7.94
N PRO A 76 18.16 3.64 -7.16
CA PRO A 76 17.83 4.99 -7.60
C PRO A 76 18.76 5.41 -8.75
N LEU A 77 18.20 6.17 -9.70
CA LEU A 77 19.01 6.77 -10.75
C LEU A 77 19.89 7.90 -10.19
N ASN A 78 21.12 8.00 -10.67
CA ASN A 78 22.06 9.07 -10.28
C ASN A 78 21.71 10.43 -10.88
N VAL A 79 20.87 10.44 -11.94
CA VAL A 79 20.46 11.65 -12.65
C VAL A 79 18.94 11.72 -12.72
N PRO A 80 18.35 12.92 -12.63
CA PRO A 80 16.91 13.09 -12.83
C PRO A 80 16.54 12.83 -14.30
N LEU A 81 15.26 12.56 -14.55
CA LEU A 81 14.71 12.34 -15.90
C LEU A 81 15.04 13.51 -16.87
N GLY A 82 15.05 14.74 -16.35
CA GLY A 82 15.24 15.95 -17.15
C GLY A 82 14.01 16.26 -18.00
N SER A 83 14.12 16.12 -19.32
CA SER A 83 13.02 16.40 -20.26
C SER A 83 12.06 15.23 -20.37
N PHE A 84 10.76 15.51 -20.53
CA PHE A 84 9.75 14.48 -20.85
C PHE A 84 9.98 13.77 -22.19
N SER A 85 10.91 14.25 -23.03
CA SER A 85 11.33 13.49 -24.23
C SER A 85 12.10 12.21 -23.89
N ASN A 86 12.64 12.12 -22.67
CA ASN A 86 13.42 10.98 -22.17
C ASN A 86 12.54 9.89 -21.54
N ILE A 87 11.22 10.08 -21.47
CA ILE A 87 10.29 9.06 -20.99
C ILE A 87 10.43 7.81 -21.86
N GLN A 88 10.32 6.65 -21.20
CA GLN A 88 10.37 5.33 -21.82
C GLN A 88 9.11 4.52 -21.48
N THR A 89 8.84 3.50 -22.30
CA THR A 89 7.76 2.56 -22.02
C THR A 89 8.06 1.82 -20.72
N GLY A 90 7.14 1.89 -19.76
CA GLY A 90 7.29 1.33 -18.41
C GLY A 90 7.46 2.38 -17.32
N ASP A 91 7.73 3.64 -17.66
CA ASP A 91 7.82 4.73 -16.68
C ASP A 91 6.46 5.02 -16.03
N CYS A 92 6.47 5.19 -14.70
CA CYS A 92 5.32 5.65 -13.92
C CYS A 92 5.60 7.04 -13.34
N ILE A 93 4.79 8.03 -13.75
CA ILE A 93 4.91 9.41 -13.27
C ILE A 93 3.89 9.64 -12.15
N VAL A 94 4.39 9.84 -10.94
CA VAL A 94 3.57 10.11 -9.76
C VAL A 94 3.42 11.61 -9.54
N THR A 95 2.19 12.07 -9.34
CA THR A 95 1.89 13.46 -8.95
C THR A 95 0.76 13.51 -7.93
N PHE A 96 0.75 14.54 -7.09
CA PHE A 96 -0.16 14.67 -5.95
C PHE A 96 -1.39 15.53 -6.24
N SER A 97 -1.65 15.86 -7.51
CA SER A 97 -2.81 16.67 -7.92
C SER A 97 -3.51 16.06 -9.12
N ARG A 98 -4.85 15.90 -9.03
CA ARG A 98 -5.68 15.45 -10.16
C ARG A 98 -5.52 16.37 -11.37
N HIS A 99 -5.41 17.67 -11.15
CA HIS A 99 -5.18 18.63 -12.24
C HIS A 99 -3.81 18.39 -12.90
N ALA A 100 -2.76 18.13 -12.10
CA ALA A 100 -1.44 17.84 -12.61
C ALA A 100 -1.39 16.54 -13.43
N ILE A 101 -2.16 15.51 -13.05
CA ILE A 101 -2.27 14.25 -13.79
C ILE A 101 -2.72 14.52 -15.24
N TYR A 102 -3.85 15.21 -15.41
CA TYR A 102 -4.39 15.49 -16.75
C TYR A 102 -3.49 16.41 -17.57
N ARG A 103 -2.88 17.41 -16.92
CA ARG A 103 -1.91 18.31 -17.55
C ARG A 103 -0.69 17.54 -18.07
N LEU A 104 -0.15 16.62 -17.26
CA LEU A 104 1.02 15.80 -17.63
C LEU A 104 0.67 14.82 -18.75
N LYS A 105 -0.45 14.09 -18.67
CA LYS A 105 -0.94 13.24 -19.76
C LYS A 105 -0.99 14.00 -21.08
N LYS A 106 -1.65 15.17 -21.09
CA LYS A 106 -1.78 15.98 -22.31
C LYS A 106 -0.41 16.41 -22.85
N ALA A 107 0.52 16.81 -21.98
CA ALA A 107 1.86 17.25 -22.37
C ALA A 107 2.73 16.11 -22.94
N ILE A 108 2.55 14.88 -22.46
CA ILE A 108 3.28 13.70 -22.94
C ILE A 108 2.68 13.23 -24.27
N GLU A 109 1.35 13.10 -24.34
CA GLU A 109 0.65 12.62 -25.54
C GLU A 109 0.73 13.62 -26.69
N SER A 110 0.78 14.93 -26.43
CA SER A 110 0.94 15.95 -27.48
C SER A 110 2.27 15.85 -28.25
N ARG A 111 3.28 15.19 -27.66
CA ARG A 111 4.56 14.92 -28.34
C ARG A 111 4.52 13.67 -29.22
N GLY A 112 3.41 12.92 -29.19
CA GLY A 112 3.11 11.81 -30.10
C GLY A 112 3.87 10.50 -29.84
N LYS A 113 4.78 10.44 -28.86
CA LYS A 113 5.67 9.29 -28.65
C LYS A 113 5.08 8.21 -27.73
N HIS A 114 4.26 8.60 -26.75
CA HIS A 114 3.71 7.70 -25.74
C HIS A 114 2.23 8.00 -25.49
N LEU A 115 1.46 6.94 -25.24
CA LEU A 115 0.10 7.01 -24.68
C LEU A 115 0.18 6.73 -23.17
N CYS A 116 -0.58 7.47 -22.37
CA CYS A 116 -0.52 7.37 -20.91
C CYS A 116 -1.84 6.89 -20.31
N SER A 117 -1.78 5.85 -19.50
CA SER A 117 -2.87 5.48 -18.59
C SER A 117 -2.89 6.38 -17.36
N ILE A 118 -4.08 6.67 -16.83
CA ILE A 118 -4.25 7.47 -15.61
C ILE A 118 -4.85 6.63 -14.49
N VAL A 119 -4.21 6.69 -13.32
CA VAL A 119 -4.73 6.10 -12.08
C VAL A 119 -4.70 7.14 -10.94
N TYR A 120 -5.82 7.30 -10.24
CA TYR A 120 -5.95 8.11 -9.01
C TYR A 120 -7.08 7.57 -8.13
N GLY A 121 -7.05 7.89 -6.83
CA GLY A 121 -7.83 7.20 -5.80
C GLY A 121 -9.35 7.16 -6.00
N SER A 122 -9.96 8.22 -6.55
CA SER A 122 -11.41 8.29 -6.78
C SER A 122 -11.88 7.71 -8.12
N LEU A 123 -11.00 7.10 -8.92
CA LEU A 123 -11.42 6.36 -10.11
C LEU A 123 -12.17 5.08 -9.69
N PRO A 124 -13.33 4.79 -10.33
CA PRO A 124 -14.04 3.53 -10.12
C PRO A 124 -13.13 2.32 -10.37
N PRO A 125 -13.30 1.21 -9.64
CA PRO A 125 -12.48 0.00 -9.80
C PRO A 125 -12.44 -0.51 -11.25
N GLU A 126 -13.59 -0.52 -11.91
CA GLU A 126 -13.75 -0.93 -13.32
C GLU A 126 -12.86 -0.10 -14.26
N THR A 127 -12.83 1.22 -14.06
CA THR A 127 -11.98 2.12 -14.84
C THR A 127 -10.51 1.94 -14.49
N ARG A 128 -10.18 1.61 -13.24
CA ARG A 128 -8.79 1.36 -12.80
C ARG A 128 -8.20 0.10 -13.42
N THR A 129 -9.01 -0.95 -13.61
CA THR A 129 -8.56 -2.20 -14.25
C THR A 129 -8.42 -2.08 -15.77
N ARG A 130 -9.20 -1.19 -16.40
CA ARG A 130 -9.19 -0.98 -17.86
C ARG A 130 -8.09 -0.02 -18.35
N GLN A 131 -7.63 0.88 -17.48
CA GLN A 131 -6.51 1.80 -17.73
C GLN A 131 -5.17 1.08 -17.60
#